data_AF-A0AB72XLH0-F1
#
_entry.id   AF-A0AB72XLH0-F1
#
_cell.length_a   1.000
_cell.length_b   1.000
_cell.length_c   1.000
_cell.angle_alpha   90.00
_cell.angle_beta   90.00
_cell.angle_gamma   90.00
#
_symmetry.space_group_name_H-M   'P 1'
#
loop_
_entity.id
_entity.type
_entity.pdbx_description
1 polymer ?
#
loop_
_entity_poly.entity_id
_entity_poly.type
_entity_poly.pdbx_seq_one_letter_code
_entity_poly.pdbx_strand_id
1 'polypeptide(L)'
;MLDPLGPGAPVLVAGGRVTGQAVAAVLTRFGATPTVCDDDPVMLRPHAERGLPTVSSSDAVQQITGYALVVASPGFSPATPLLAAAAAAGVPIWGDVELAWRLDAAGCYGPPRRWLVVTGTNGKTTTTSMLHAMLIAGGRRAVLCGNIGSAVLDVLDEPAELLAVELSSFQLHWAPSLRPEAGAVLNIAEDHLDWHATMAEYTAAKARVLTGGVAVAGLDDSRAAALLDGSPAQVRVGFRLGEPAAGELGVRDAHLVDRAFSDDLTLLPVASIPVPGPVGVLDALAAAALARSVGVPAGAIADAVTSFRVGRHRAEVVAVADGITYVDDSKATNPHAARASVLAYPRVVWIAGGLLKGASLHAEVAAMASRLVGAVLIGRDRAAVAEALSRHAPDVPVVQVVAGEDTGMPATVEVPVACVLDVAKDDKAGETVGAAVMTAAVAAARRMAQPGDTVLLAPAGASFDQFTGYADRGEAFATAVRAVIR
;
A
#
# COMPACT_ATOMS: atom_id res chain seq x y z
N MET A 1 29.44 18.12 2.66
CA MET A 1 29.57 16.76 2.08
C MET A 1 28.90 15.79 3.03
N LEU A 2 28.15 14.83 2.50
CA LEU A 2 27.41 13.86 3.27
C LEU A 2 28.28 12.63 3.50
N ASP A 3 28.78 12.38 4.71
CA ASP A 3 29.47 11.13 5.00
C ASP A 3 28.50 9.93 4.88
N PRO A 4 28.86 8.81 4.19
CA PRO A 4 30.13 8.49 3.52
C PRO A 4 30.19 8.85 2.02
N LEU A 5 29.19 9.55 1.49
CA LEU A 5 29.16 10.08 0.11
C LEU A 5 30.12 11.27 -0.08
N GLY A 6 31.38 10.93 -0.35
CA GLY A 6 32.37 11.87 -0.86
C GLY A 6 32.75 11.67 -2.34
N PRO A 7 33.44 12.64 -2.95
CA PRO A 7 34.01 12.48 -4.28
C PRO A 7 34.87 11.21 -4.36
N GLY A 8 34.57 10.35 -5.32
CA GLY A 8 35.24 9.07 -5.53
C GLY A 8 34.83 7.96 -4.57
N ALA A 9 33.88 8.18 -3.65
CA ALA A 9 33.44 7.15 -2.71
C ALA A 9 32.82 5.95 -3.46
N PRO A 10 33.35 4.73 -3.28
CA PRO A 10 32.83 3.53 -3.93
C PRO A 10 31.50 3.15 -3.29
N VAL A 11 30.44 3.10 -4.09
CA VAL A 11 29.08 2.79 -3.60
C VAL A 11 28.52 1.60 -4.38
N LEU A 12 28.05 0.58 -3.68
CA LEU A 12 27.36 -0.54 -4.30
C LEU A 12 25.86 -0.24 -4.37
N VAL A 13 25.25 -0.37 -5.55
CA VAL A 13 23.80 -0.26 -5.74
C VAL A 13 23.23 -1.66 -5.92
N ALA A 14 22.48 -2.17 -4.93
CA ALA A 14 21.89 -3.50 -4.97
C ALA A 14 20.51 -3.46 -5.67
N GLY A 15 20.47 -4.01 -6.88
CA GLY A 15 19.33 -4.07 -7.80
C GLY A 15 19.49 -3.10 -8.98
N GLY A 16 19.42 -3.61 -10.21
CA GLY A 16 19.61 -2.86 -11.46
C GLY A 16 18.35 -2.27 -12.09
N ARG A 17 17.18 -2.42 -11.46
CA ARG A 17 15.89 -1.94 -11.98
C ARG A 17 15.72 -0.42 -11.86
N VAL A 18 14.49 0.08 -12.04
CA VAL A 18 14.13 1.51 -12.02
C VAL A 18 14.74 2.26 -10.83
N THR A 19 14.58 1.76 -9.59
CA THR A 19 15.16 2.39 -8.40
C THR A 19 16.69 2.45 -8.45
N GLY A 20 17.34 1.35 -8.87
CA GLY A 20 18.81 1.29 -8.98
C GLY A 20 19.36 2.27 -10.00
N GLN A 21 18.64 2.46 -11.11
CA GLN A 21 18.98 3.45 -12.13
C GLN A 21 18.92 4.89 -11.61
N ALA A 22 17.86 5.25 -10.87
CA ALA A 22 17.74 6.57 -10.27
C ALA A 22 18.85 6.81 -9.23
N VAL A 23 19.10 5.82 -8.36
CA VAL A 23 20.16 5.87 -7.34
C VAL A 23 21.54 6.05 -7.99
N ALA A 24 21.90 5.24 -8.98
CA ALA A 24 23.20 5.33 -9.65
C ALA A 24 23.41 6.70 -10.29
N ALA A 25 22.39 7.24 -10.96
CA ALA A 25 22.46 8.58 -11.57
C ALA A 25 22.71 9.68 -10.54
N VAL A 26 22.00 9.63 -9.40
CA VAL A 26 22.17 10.59 -8.29
C VAL A 26 23.56 10.48 -7.66
N LEU A 27 24.04 9.26 -7.41
CA LEU A 27 25.38 9.03 -6.84
C LEU A 27 26.48 9.60 -7.74
N THR A 28 26.41 9.35 -9.06
CA THR A 28 27.35 9.94 -10.02
C THR A 28 27.28 11.46 -10.03
N ARG A 29 26.07 12.05 -10.00
CA ARG A 29 25.88 13.52 -9.95
C ARG A 29 26.57 14.16 -8.75
N PHE A 30 26.57 13.50 -7.58
CA PHE A 30 27.24 14.00 -6.38
C PHE A 30 28.69 13.49 -6.22
N GLY A 31 29.27 12.92 -7.28
CA GLY A 31 30.69 12.59 -7.36
C GLY A 31 31.08 11.25 -6.78
N ALA A 32 30.14 10.41 -6.35
CA ALA A 32 30.42 9.03 -5.92
C ALA A 32 30.65 8.12 -7.14
N THR A 33 31.24 6.95 -6.91
CA THR A 33 31.54 5.94 -7.94
C THR A 33 30.64 4.72 -7.74
N PRO A 34 29.43 4.69 -8.35
CA PRO A 34 28.51 3.59 -8.17
C PRO A 34 28.93 2.35 -8.99
N THR A 35 28.78 1.17 -8.38
CA THR A 35 28.79 -0.14 -9.04
C THR A 35 27.40 -0.76 -8.90
N VAL A 36 26.79 -1.20 -9.99
CA VAL A 36 25.43 -1.78 -9.97
C VAL A 36 25.50 -3.30 -9.86
N CYS A 37 24.76 -3.86 -8.91
CA CYS A 37 24.71 -5.28 -8.61
C CYS A 37 23.35 -5.87 -8.93
N ASP A 38 23.29 -6.92 -9.75
CA ASP A 38 22.08 -7.70 -10.04
C ASP A 38 22.49 -9.08 -10.56
N ASP A 39 21.69 -10.11 -10.26
CA ASP A 39 21.95 -11.47 -10.76
C ASP A 39 21.26 -11.72 -12.11
N ASP A 40 20.36 -10.84 -12.53
CA ASP A 40 19.78 -10.85 -13.87
C ASP A 40 20.62 -9.97 -14.82
N PRO A 41 21.34 -10.57 -15.80
CA PRO A 41 22.16 -9.81 -16.74
C PRO A 41 21.36 -8.80 -17.58
N VAL A 42 20.05 -9.03 -17.77
CA VAL A 42 19.17 -8.09 -18.49
C VAL A 42 19.03 -6.79 -17.72
N MET A 43 19.00 -6.85 -16.39
CA MET A 43 18.90 -5.68 -15.52
C MET A 43 20.21 -4.89 -15.45
N LEU A 44 21.35 -5.54 -15.68
CA LEU A 44 22.68 -4.90 -15.69
C LEU A 44 23.00 -4.19 -17.01
N ARG A 45 22.53 -4.73 -18.14
CA ARG A 45 22.88 -4.24 -19.49
C ARG A 45 22.74 -2.72 -19.68
N PRO A 46 21.65 -2.05 -19.25
CA PRO A 46 21.51 -0.61 -19.43
C PRO A 46 22.57 0.22 -18.69
N HIS A 47 23.12 -0.30 -17.60
CA HIS A 47 24.16 0.37 -16.80
C HIS A 47 25.53 0.22 -17.45
N ALA A 48 25.84 -0.99 -17.91
CA ALA A 48 27.08 -1.28 -18.64
C ALA A 48 27.18 -0.47 -19.94
N GLU A 49 26.07 -0.34 -20.69
CA GLU A 49 26.00 0.49 -21.91
C GLU A 49 26.24 1.99 -21.64
N ARG A 50 25.99 2.45 -20.41
CA ARG A 50 26.30 3.81 -19.93
C ARG A 50 27.71 3.94 -19.35
N GLY A 51 28.50 2.87 -19.37
CA GLY A 51 29.85 2.82 -18.82
C GLY A 51 29.91 2.73 -17.30
N LEU A 52 28.81 2.38 -16.63
CA LEU A 52 28.81 2.14 -15.18
C LEU A 52 29.33 0.72 -14.90
N PRO A 53 30.21 0.54 -13.90
CA PRO A 53 30.62 -0.78 -13.44
C PRO A 53 29.41 -1.62 -12.99
N THR A 54 29.39 -2.89 -13.39
CA THR A 54 28.35 -3.85 -13.00
C THR A 54 28.97 -5.11 -12.39
N VAL A 55 28.25 -5.78 -11.50
CA VAL A 55 28.75 -6.97 -10.79
C VAL A 55 27.61 -7.94 -10.43
N SER A 56 27.93 -9.22 -10.28
CA SER A 56 27.01 -10.22 -9.72
C SER A 56 26.89 -10.09 -8.20
N SER A 57 25.83 -10.63 -7.58
CA SER A 57 25.71 -10.63 -6.12
C SER A 57 26.85 -11.41 -5.45
N SER A 58 27.30 -12.53 -6.04
CA SER A 58 28.37 -13.35 -5.49
C SER A 58 29.72 -12.62 -5.49
N ASP A 59 30.04 -11.92 -6.57
CA ASP A 59 31.31 -11.19 -6.66
C ASP A 59 31.27 -9.93 -5.79
N ALA A 60 30.11 -9.26 -5.71
CA ALA A 60 29.90 -8.14 -4.79
C ALA A 60 30.14 -8.52 -3.32
N VAL A 61 29.69 -9.71 -2.90
CA VAL A 61 29.95 -10.24 -1.54
C VAL A 61 31.45 -10.39 -1.27
N GLN A 62 32.22 -10.91 -2.23
CA GLN A 62 33.67 -11.15 -2.06
C GLN A 62 34.46 -9.86 -1.86
N GLN A 63 33.99 -8.75 -2.44
CA GLN A 63 34.66 -7.45 -2.39
C GLN A 63 33.93 -6.43 -1.50
N ILE A 64 33.04 -6.88 -0.60
CA ILE A 64 32.09 -6.00 0.10
C ILE A 64 32.78 -4.91 0.94
N THR A 65 33.93 -5.22 1.53
CA THR A 65 34.74 -4.27 2.34
C THR A 65 35.39 -3.16 1.51
N GLY A 66 35.39 -3.29 0.18
CA GLY A 66 35.87 -2.25 -0.73
C GLY A 66 34.86 -1.12 -0.96
N TYR A 67 33.60 -1.27 -0.53
CA TYR A 67 32.57 -0.25 -0.66
C TYR A 67 32.46 0.60 0.61
N ALA A 68 32.28 1.91 0.43
CA ALA A 68 32.01 2.85 1.52
C ALA A 68 30.54 2.84 1.94
N LEU A 69 29.64 2.40 1.05
CA LEU A 69 28.20 2.36 1.25
C LEU A 69 27.57 1.31 0.34
N VAL A 70 26.53 0.65 0.84
CA VAL A 70 25.57 -0.10 0.01
C VAL A 70 24.24 0.67 -0.03
N VAL A 71 23.68 0.88 -1.21
CA VAL A 71 22.31 1.37 -1.40
C VAL A 71 21.43 0.23 -1.89
N ALA A 72 20.53 -0.24 -1.02
CA ALA A 72 19.64 -1.36 -1.26
C ALA A 72 18.32 -0.90 -1.90
N SER A 73 17.91 -1.57 -2.97
CA SER A 73 16.54 -1.48 -3.48
C SER A 73 15.56 -2.08 -2.46
N PRO A 74 14.33 -1.53 -2.29
CA PRO A 74 13.36 -2.01 -1.30
C PRO A 74 13.03 -3.51 -1.37
N GLY A 75 13.18 -4.14 -2.54
CA GLY A 75 12.94 -5.57 -2.71
C GLY A 75 13.98 -6.48 -2.05
N PHE A 76 15.16 -5.98 -1.69
CA PHE A 76 16.20 -6.79 -1.03
C PHE A 76 15.91 -6.92 0.46
N SER A 77 15.62 -8.16 0.89
CA SER A 77 15.51 -8.48 2.32
C SER A 77 16.88 -8.37 3.01
N PRO A 78 16.92 -7.93 4.28
CA PRO A 78 18.15 -7.92 5.08
C PRO A 78 18.85 -9.28 5.16
N ALA A 79 18.09 -10.37 5.02
CA ALA A 79 18.61 -11.74 5.06
C ALA A 79 19.30 -12.19 3.77
N THR A 80 19.27 -11.39 2.69
CA THR A 80 19.97 -11.74 1.46
C THR A 80 21.48 -11.82 1.70
N PRO A 81 22.22 -12.77 1.08
CA PRO A 81 23.65 -12.95 1.33
C PRO A 81 24.46 -11.66 1.16
N LEU A 82 24.11 -10.83 0.17
CA LEU A 82 24.76 -9.55 -0.10
C LEU A 82 24.63 -8.57 1.07
N LEU A 83 23.40 -8.35 1.56
CA LEU A 83 23.15 -7.38 2.63
C LEU A 83 23.62 -7.90 3.99
N ALA A 84 23.53 -9.20 4.22
CA ALA A 84 24.10 -9.84 5.40
C ALA A 84 25.64 -9.69 5.45
N ALA A 85 26.32 -9.85 4.32
CA ALA A 85 27.77 -9.64 4.23
C ALA A 85 28.16 -8.18 4.48
N ALA A 86 27.40 -7.22 3.91
CA ALA A 86 27.62 -5.80 4.16
C ALA A 86 27.47 -5.43 5.64
N ALA A 87 26.39 -5.91 6.27
CA ALA A 87 26.15 -5.70 7.69
C ALA A 87 27.26 -6.33 8.57
N ALA A 88 27.68 -7.57 8.26
CA ALA A 88 28.75 -8.26 8.98
C ALA A 88 30.11 -7.54 8.84
N ALA A 89 30.36 -6.92 7.69
CA ALA A 89 31.56 -6.12 7.42
C ALA A 89 31.49 -4.70 8.02
N GLY A 90 30.37 -4.28 8.59
CA GLY A 90 30.17 -2.93 9.10
C GLY A 90 30.02 -1.86 8.01
N VAL A 91 29.77 -2.27 6.77
CA VAL A 91 29.51 -1.33 5.66
C VAL A 91 28.09 -0.76 5.84
N PRO A 92 27.91 0.57 5.88
CA PRO A 92 26.58 1.17 5.99
C PRO A 92 25.66 0.72 4.85
N ILE A 93 24.39 0.49 5.18
CA ILE A 93 23.35 0.13 4.21
C ILE A 93 22.25 1.17 4.27
N TRP A 94 22.00 1.84 3.15
CA TRP A 94 20.94 2.82 2.96
C TRP A 94 19.92 2.32 1.94
N GLY A 95 18.72 2.89 1.96
CA GLY A 95 17.76 2.77 0.87
C GLY A 95 17.78 4.01 -0.02
N ASP A 96 17.00 3.98 -1.08
CA ASP A 96 16.71 5.15 -1.92
C ASP A 96 16.15 6.32 -1.11
N VAL A 97 15.27 6.03 -0.13
CA VAL A 97 14.65 7.04 0.73
C VAL A 97 15.63 7.66 1.73
N GLU A 98 16.55 6.87 2.30
CA GLU A 98 17.61 7.39 3.17
C GLU A 98 18.55 8.30 2.40
N LEU A 99 18.93 7.89 1.18
CA LEU A 99 19.74 8.70 0.27
C LEU A 99 19.03 10.03 -0.04
N ALA A 100 17.76 9.97 -0.42
CA ALA A 100 16.95 11.16 -0.71
C ALA A 100 16.85 12.09 0.49
N TRP A 101 16.52 11.54 1.67
CA TRP A 101 16.39 12.27 2.92
C TRP A 101 17.68 13.02 3.27
N ARG A 102 18.82 12.32 3.20
CA ARG A 102 20.12 12.89 3.50
C ARG A 102 20.53 13.99 2.54
N LEU A 103 20.33 13.79 1.24
CA LEU A 103 20.64 14.80 0.22
C LEU A 103 19.77 16.06 0.38
N ASP A 104 18.47 15.89 0.61
CA ASP A 104 17.56 17.02 0.84
C ASP A 104 17.91 17.76 2.14
N ALA A 105 18.14 17.03 3.24
CA ALA A 105 18.53 17.61 4.53
C ALA A 105 19.88 18.35 4.50
N ALA A 106 20.83 17.89 3.66
CA ALA A 106 22.11 18.57 3.46
C ALA A 106 22.02 19.79 2.52
N GLY A 107 20.83 20.07 1.97
CA GLY A 107 20.60 21.18 1.06
C GLY A 107 21.20 20.99 -0.34
N CYS A 108 21.46 19.74 -0.75
CA CYS A 108 22.04 19.43 -2.06
C CYS A 108 21.14 19.83 -3.24
N TYR A 109 19.85 20.05 -2.97
CA TYR A 109 18.84 20.47 -3.93
C TYR A 109 18.21 21.84 -3.59
N GLY A 110 18.90 22.66 -2.80
CA GLY A 110 18.38 23.95 -2.29
C GLY A 110 17.91 23.85 -0.83
N PRO A 111 17.06 24.77 -0.35
CA PRO A 111 16.53 24.70 1.01
C PRO A 111 15.86 23.35 1.30
N PRO A 112 16.18 22.67 2.43
CA PRO A 112 15.58 21.39 2.77
C PRO A 112 14.06 21.46 2.82
N ARG A 113 13.39 20.44 2.26
CA ARG A 113 11.93 20.38 2.24
C ARG A 113 11.41 19.81 3.55
N ARG A 114 10.14 20.10 3.82
CA ARG A 114 9.41 19.55 4.97
C ARG A 114 8.65 18.30 4.52
N TRP A 115 9.00 17.15 5.08
CA TRP A 115 8.41 15.87 4.67
C TRP A 115 7.22 15.52 5.56
N LEU A 116 6.07 15.30 4.94
CA LEU A 116 4.86 14.75 5.57
C LEU A 116 4.67 13.32 5.10
N VAL A 117 4.95 12.37 5.98
CA VAL A 117 5.11 10.97 5.61
C VAL A 117 3.91 10.15 6.05
N VAL A 118 3.37 9.33 5.15
CA VAL A 118 2.27 8.40 5.44
C VAL A 118 2.76 6.97 5.28
N THR A 119 2.52 6.14 6.30
CA THR A 119 2.66 4.68 6.21
C THR A 119 1.52 3.96 6.92
N GLY A 120 1.43 2.66 6.71
CA GLY A 120 0.40 1.78 7.25
C GLY A 120 0.33 0.50 6.44
N THR A 121 -0.42 -0.49 6.89
CA THR A 121 -0.69 -1.67 6.06
C THR A 121 -1.57 -1.26 4.88
N ASN A 122 -2.67 -0.55 5.15
CA ASN A 122 -3.67 -0.11 4.16
C ASN A 122 -3.94 1.41 4.26
N GLY A 123 -4.63 2.00 3.27
CA GLY A 123 -5.01 3.42 3.25
C GLY A 123 -3.96 4.40 2.70
N LYS A 124 -2.67 4.05 2.80
CA LYS A 124 -1.49 4.84 2.40
C LYS A 124 -1.69 5.77 1.19
N THR A 125 -2.01 5.20 0.03
CA THR A 125 -2.18 5.93 -1.23
C THR A 125 -3.32 6.93 -1.17
N THR A 126 -4.47 6.52 -0.65
CA THR A 126 -5.65 7.38 -0.53
C THR A 126 -5.34 8.55 0.40
N THR A 127 -4.80 8.27 1.58
CA THR A 127 -4.39 9.30 2.55
C THR A 127 -3.35 10.26 2.00
N THR A 128 -2.29 9.76 1.35
CA THR A 128 -1.22 10.61 0.80
C THR A 128 -1.74 11.50 -0.33
N SER A 129 -2.64 10.97 -1.16
CA SER A 129 -3.27 11.74 -2.24
C SER A 129 -4.24 12.80 -1.68
N MET A 130 -5.02 12.47 -0.66
CA MET A 130 -5.88 13.43 0.04
C MET A 130 -5.05 14.52 0.72
N LEU A 131 -3.97 14.15 1.40
CA LEU A 131 -3.03 15.09 2.00
C LEU A 131 -2.48 16.04 0.94
N HIS A 132 -1.98 15.53 -0.18
CA HIS A 132 -1.49 16.38 -1.26
C HIS A 132 -2.56 17.34 -1.77
N ALA A 133 -3.78 16.87 -2.02
CA ALA A 133 -4.90 17.72 -2.41
C ALA A 133 -5.19 18.83 -1.38
N MET A 134 -5.17 18.50 -0.08
CA MET A 134 -5.35 19.48 1.01
C MET A 134 -4.22 20.51 1.05
N LEU A 135 -2.97 20.10 0.83
CA LEU A 135 -1.82 21.01 0.77
C LEU A 135 -1.96 21.99 -0.41
N ILE A 136 -2.32 21.49 -1.60
CA ILE A 136 -2.54 22.33 -2.79
C ILE A 136 -3.71 23.30 -2.58
N ALA A 137 -4.85 22.82 -2.07
CA ALA A 137 -6.00 23.67 -1.74
C ALA A 137 -5.66 24.73 -0.68
N GLY A 138 -4.75 24.40 0.25
CA GLY A 138 -4.20 25.33 1.25
C GLY A 138 -3.19 26.33 0.70
N GLY A 139 -2.95 26.37 -0.62
CA GLY A 139 -2.00 27.28 -1.26
C GLY A 139 -0.53 26.91 -1.06
N ARG A 140 -0.23 25.65 -0.68
CA ARG A 140 1.14 25.19 -0.41
C ARG A 140 1.79 24.66 -1.68
N ARG A 141 3.11 24.86 -1.80
CA ARG A 141 3.91 24.24 -2.88
C ARG A 141 4.34 22.84 -2.46
N ALA A 142 3.48 21.87 -2.71
CA ALA A 142 3.69 20.49 -2.31
C ALA A 142 3.79 19.53 -3.51
N VAL A 143 4.63 18.51 -3.39
CA VAL A 143 4.75 17.42 -4.37
C VAL A 143 4.40 16.09 -3.70
N LEU A 144 3.65 15.25 -4.42
CA LEU A 144 3.33 13.88 -4.05
C LEU A 144 4.43 12.94 -4.56
N CYS A 145 5.02 12.11 -3.69
CA CYS A 145 6.07 11.18 -4.09
C CYS A 145 6.18 9.95 -3.17
N GLY A 146 7.13 9.06 -3.50
CA GLY A 146 7.49 7.90 -2.69
C GLY A 146 7.08 6.59 -3.35
N ASN A 147 6.36 5.74 -2.62
CA ASN A 147 5.80 4.47 -3.12
C ASN A 147 4.59 4.68 -4.06
N ILE A 148 4.26 5.94 -4.35
CA ILE A 148 3.24 6.39 -5.29
C ILE A 148 3.78 7.54 -6.13
N GLY A 149 3.33 7.64 -7.38
CA GLY A 149 3.80 8.66 -8.30
C GLY A 149 5.27 8.45 -8.64
N SER A 150 6.07 9.49 -8.48
CA SER A 150 7.52 9.46 -8.71
C SER A 150 8.28 9.06 -7.45
N ALA A 151 9.46 8.45 -7.62
CA ALA A 151 10.34 8.18 -6.48
C ALA A 151 10.77 9.51 -5.85
N VAL A 152 11.12 9.48 -4.55
CA VAL A 152 11.46 10.73 -3.85
C VAL A 152 12.67 11.42 -4.49
N LEU A 153 13.68 10.63 -4.90
CA LEU A 153 14.86 11.16 -5.59
C LEU A 153 14.53 11.94 -6.85
N ASP A 154 13.51 11.52 -7.60
CA ASP A 154 13.15 12.13 -8.89
C ASP A 154 12.51 13.51 -8.72
N VAL A 155 11.88 13.78 -7.56
CA VAL A 155 11.17 15.05 -7.32
C VAL A 155 12.02 16.08 -6.58
N LEU A 156 13.23 15.73 -6.13
CA LEU A 156 14.08 16.65 -5.37
C LEU A 156 14.58 17.84 -6.21
N ASP A 157 14.61 17.74 -7.53
CA ASP A 157 14.91 18.87 -8.41
C ASP A 157 13.71 19.81 -8.61
N GLU A 158 12.50 19.41 -8.23
CA GLU A 158 11.29 20.23 -8.39
C GLU A 158 11.15 21.30 -7.29
N PRO A 159 10.71 22.53 -7.61
CA PRO A 159 10.52 23.57 -6.61
C PRO A 159 9.33 23.26 -5.69
N ALA A 160 9.62 22.72 -4.51
CA ALA A 160 8.63 22.41 -3.48
C ALA A 160 9.11 22.85 -2.10
N GLU A 161 8.18 23.18 -1.20
CA GLU A 161 8.48 23.40 0.22
C GLU A 161 8.07 22.19 1.08
N LEU A 162 7.12 21.40 0.60
CA LEU A 162 6.54 20.26 1.28
C LEU A 162 6.56 19.04 0.37
N LEU A 163 6.80 17.87 0.95
CA LEU A 163 6.61 16.59 0.28
C LEU A 163 5.51 15.82 0.99
N ALA A 164 4.49 15.38 0.26
CA ALA A 164 3.52 14.39 0.72
C ALA A 164 4.04 13.01 0.27
N VAL A 165 4.61 12.26 1.23
CA VAL A 165 5.41 11.07 0.92
C VAL A 165 4.70 9.81 1.38
N GLU A 166 4.40 8.90 0.45
CA GLU A 166 3.97 7.54 0.79
C GLU A 166 5.19 6.65 1.00
N LEU A 167 5.35 6.01 2.16
CA LEU A 167 6.44 5.07 2.40
C LEU A 167 5.98 3.67 2.80
N SER A 168 6.59 2.67 2.17
CA SER A 168 6.43 1.25 2.54
C SER A 168 7.27 0.89 3.79
N SER A 169 6.98 -0.25 4.41
CA SER A 169 7.83 -0.74 5.51
C SER A 169 9.24 -1.12 5.04
N PHE A 170 9.40 -1.56 3.78
CA PHE A 170 10.70 -1.87 3.19
C PHE A 170 11.58 -0.63 3.05
N GLN A 171 11.01 0.45 2.53
CA GLN A 171 11.73 1.73 2.41
C GLN A 171 12.10 2.30 3.78
N LEU A 172 11.20 2.21 4.77
CA LEU A 172 11.46 2.71 6.12
C LEU A 172 12.52 1.89 6.87
N HIS A 173 12.59 0.57 6.63
CA HIS A 173 13.65 -0.27 7.17
C HIS A 173 15.02 0.25 6.76
N TRP A 174 15.17 0.59 5.48
CA TRP A 174 16.42 1.12 4.94
C TRP A 174 16.62 2.64 5.13
N ALA A 175 15.76 3.31 5.92
CA ALA A 175 15.82 4.75 6.19
C ALA A 175 15.93 5.10 7.69
N PRO A 176 17.03 4.72 8.36
CA PRO A 176 17.16 4.88 9.81
C PRO A 176 17.24 6.35 10.27
N SER A 177 17.73 7.27 9.44
CA SER A 177 17.90 8.68 9.82
C SER A 177 16.71 9.56 9.45
N LEU A 178 15.72 9.03 8.71
CA LEU A 178 14.51 9.76 8.37
C LEU A 178 13.82 10.29 9.65
N ARG A 179 13.66 11.61 9.73
CA ARG A 179 12.96 12.34 10.80
C ARG A 179 12.02 13.36 10.16
N PRO A 180 10.82 12.96 9.73
CA PRO A 180 9.93 13.84 8.99
C PRO A 180 9.46 15.01 9.86
N GLU A 181 8.89 16.04 9.25
CA GLU A 181 8.22 17.07 10.06
C GLU A 181 7.00 16.48 10.77
N ALA A 182 6.17 15.76 10.01
CA ALA A 182 5.08 14.98 10.55
C ALA A 182 5.01 13.61 9.88
N GLY A 183 4.69 12.57 10.65
CA GLY A 183 4.52 11.22 10.14
C GLY A 183 3.24 10.57 10.66
N ALA A 184 2.58 9.79 9.81
CA ALA A 184 1.36 9.05 10.15
C ALA A 184 1.54 7.54 10.00
N VAL A 185 1.11 6.78 11.02
CA VAL A 185 0.89 5.33 10.93
C VAL A 185 -0.61 5.07 10.96
N LEU A 186 -1.16 4.61 9.84
CA LEU A 186 -2.62 4.48 9.69
C LEU A 186 -3.22 3.29 10.44
N ASN A 187 -2.57 2.13 10.31
CA ASN A 187 -2.99 0.83 10.82
C ASN A 187 -1.83 -0.16 10.68
N ILE A 188 -1.86 -1.24 11.47
CA ILE A 188 -0.87 -2.32 11.44
C ILE A 188 -1.60 -3.66 11.46
N ALA A 189 -1.64 -4.31 10.30
CA ALA A 189 -2.11 -5.67 10.12
C ALA A 189 -1.01 -6.56 9.54
N GLU A 190 -1.20 -7.88 9.64
CA GLU A 190 -0.29 -8.88 9.11
C GLU A 190 -0.14 -8.74 7.59
N ASP A 191 1.08 -8.45 7.15
CA ASP A 191 1.48 -8.36 5.75
C ASP A 191 3.01 -8.47 5.68
N HIS A 192 3.55 -8.92 4.55
CA HIS A 192 4.98 -8.93 4.26
C HIS A 192 5.89 -9.63 5.30
N LEU A 193 5.39 -10.63 6.03
CA LEU A 193 6.19 -11.38 7.00
C LEU A 193 7.24 -12.29 6.35
N ASP A 194 7.07 -12.62 5.08
CA ASP A 194 8.08 -13.23 4.23
C ASP A 194 9.36 -12.38 4.12
N TRP A 195 9.26 -11.06 4.33
CA TRP A 195 10.38 -10.13 4.25
C TRP A 195 10.87 -9.65 5.62
N HIS A 196 9.96 -9.28 6.53
CA HIS A 196 10.29 -8.72 7.86
C HIS A 196 10.54 -9.77 8.94
N ALA A 197 10.36 -11.06 8.65
CA ALA A 197 10.44 -12.20 9.57
C ALA A 197 9.44 -12.20 10.76
N THR A 198 9.21 -11.05 11.41
CA THR A 198 8.31 -10.91 12.55
C THR A 198 7.41 -9.66 12.45
N MET A 199 6.25 -9.72 13.09
CA MET A 199 5.36 -8.55 13.22
C MET A 199 6.02 -7.40 13.99
N ALA A 200 6.94 -7.69 14.92
CA ALA A 200 7.63 -6.66 15.70
C ALA A 200 8.55 -5.82 14.81
N GLU A 201 9.33 -6.46 13.94
CA GLU A 201 10.20 -5.79 12.97
C GLU A 201 9.41 -4.98 11.95
N TYR A 202 8.32 -5.56 11.41
CA TYR A 202 7.39 -4.85 10.52
C TYR A 202 6.82 -3.58 11.15
N THR A 203 6.40 -3.67 12.42
CA THR A 203 5.82 -2.57 13.18
C THR A 203 6.87 -1.51 13.50
N ALA A 204 8.08 -1.92 13.91
CA ALA A 204 9.19 -1.03 14.24
C ALA A 204 9.68 -0.24 13.00
N ALA A 205 9.72 -0.87 11.82
CA ALA A 205 10.04 -0.19 10.57
C ALA A 205 9.04 0.96 10.31
N LYS A 206 7.73 0.72 10.48
CA LYS A 206 6.70 1.75 10.29
C LYS A 206 6.75 2.85 11.34
N ALA A 207 7.04 2.52 12.59
CA ALA A 207 7.14 3.48 13.69
C ALA A 207 8.20 4.58 13.46
N ARG A 208 9.15 4.38 12.54
CA ARG A 208 10.17 5.36 12.15
C ARG A 208 9.58 6.73 11.83
N VAL A 209 8.42 6.77 11.17
CA VAL A 209 7.78 8.05 10.76
C VAL A 209 7.29 8.87 11.97
N LEU A 210 7.06 8.23 13.12
CA LEU A 210 6.57 8.86 14.34
C LEU A 210 7.70 9.47 15.21
N THR A 211 8.90 9.62 14.65
CA THR A 211 10.06 10.19 15.38
C THR A 211 10.33 11.66 15.01
N GLY A 212 9.45 12.24 14.19
CA GLY A 212 9.48 13.64 13.77
C GLY A 212 8.98 14.65 14.80
N GLY A 213 8.64 15.86 14.33
CA GLY A 213 8.04 16.90 15.17
C GLY A 213 6.61 16.55 15.60
N VAL A 214 5.83 15.98 14.69
CA VAL A 214 4.45 15.55 14.91
C VAL A 214 4.27 14.07 14.56
N ALA A 215 3.74 13.29 15.49
CA ALA A 215 3.38 11.90 15.29
C ALA A 215 1.86 11.75 15.21
N VAL A 216 1.36 11.10 14.16
CA VAL A 216 -0.06 10.85 13.93
C VAL A 216 -0.31 9.34 13.91
N ALA A 217 -1.31 8.83 14.63
CA ALA A 217 -1.66 7.40 14.57
C ALA A 217 -3.15 7.12 14.68
N GLY A 218 -3.59 6.05 14.03
CA GLY A 218 -4.97 5.57 14.11
C GLY A 218 -5.24 4.88 15.44
N LEU A 219 -6.21 5.37 16.20
CA LEU A 219 -6.53 4.88 17.54
C LEU A 219 -7.48 3.68 17.52
N ASP A 220 -8.23 3.48 16.44
CA ASP A 220 -9.11 2.32 16.27
C ASP A 220 -8.34 1.02 15.95
N ASP A 221 -7.03 1.14 15.68
CA ASP A 221 -6.09 0.02 15.54
C ASP A 221 -5.16 -0.02 16.76
N SER A 222 -5.24 -1.08 17.57
CA SER A 222 -4.52 -1.16 18.84
C SER A 222 -2.99 -1.16 18.68
N ARG A 223 -2.47 -1.68 17.56
CA ARG A 223 -1.03 -1.72 17.30
C ARG A 223 -0.52 -0.35 16.85
N ALA A 224 -1.28 0.36 16.02
CA ALA A 224 -0.97 1.73 15.64
C ALA A 224 -1.10 2.69 16.84
N ALA A 225 -2.15 2.55 17.66
CA ALA A 225 -2.33 3.32 18.89
C ALA A 225 -1.15 3.18 19.85
N ALA A 226 -0.69 1.95 20.11
CA ALA A 226 0.45 1.68 20.98
C ALA A 226 1.77 2.32 20.49
N LEU A 227 1.94 2.51 19.18
CA LEU A 227 3.10 3.20 18.63
C LEU A 227 3.10 4.70 18.94
N LEU A 228 1.93 5.32 19.05
CA LEU A 228 1.81 6.73 19.39
C LEU A 228 2.26 7.01 20.83
N ASP A 229 1.88 6.14 21.75
CA ASP A 229 2.25 6.26 23.17
C ASP A 229 3.77 6.27 23.37
N GLY A 230 4.48 5.42 22.60
CA GLY A 230 5.95 5.32 22.61
C GLY A 230 6.69 6.33 21.72
N SER A 231 5.97 7.21 21.02
CA SER A 231 6.59 8.20 20.12
C SER A 231 7.37 9.27 20.90
N PRO A 232 8.59 9.65 20.46
CA PRO A 232 9.34 10.76 21.04
C PRO A 232 8.92 12.13 20.48
N ALA A 233 7.91 12.21 19.61
CA ALA A 233 7.48 13.46 18.99
C ALA A 233 6.94 14.45 20.03
N GLN A 234 7.17 15.74 19.77
CA GLN A 234 6.71 16.82 20.65
C GLN A 234 5.18 16.92 20.66
N VAL A 235 4.56 16.69 19.50
CA VAL A 235 3.11 16.67 19.33
C VAL A 235 2.70 15.26 18.91
N ARG A 236 1.79 14.65 19.68
CA ARG A 236 1.21 13.34 19.40
C ARG A 236 -0.27 13.51 19.14
N VAL A 237 -0.72 13.03 17.99
CA VAL A 237 -2.08 13.21 17.49
C VAL A 237 -2.71 11.86 17.19
N GLY A 238 -3.83 11.57 17.85
CA GLY A 238 -4.64 10.41 17.53
C GLY A 238 -5.72 10.73 16.50
N PHE A 239 -6.15 9.74 15.71
CA PHE A 239 -7.39 9.85 14.97
C PHE A 239 -8.28 8.61 15.10
N ARG A 240 -9.60 8.81 15.09
CA ARG A 240 -10.60 7.74 15.33
C ARG A 240 -11.93 8.01 14.65
N LEU A 241 -12.75 6.97 14.48
CA LEU A 241 -14.14 7.09 14.02
C LEU A 241 -15.08 7.68 15.07
N GLY A 242 -14.71 7.60 16.35
CA GLY A 242 -15.51 8.14 17.45
C GLY A 242 -15.28 9.61 17.71
N GLU A 243 -15.95 10.14 18.74
CA GLU A 243 -15.74 11.53 19.18
C GLU A 243 -14.29 11.72 19.66
N PRO A 244 -13.56 12.74 19.16
CA PRO A 244 -12.17 12.98 19.54
C PRO A 244 -12.04 13.52 20.96
N ALA A 245 -10.99 13.11 21.67
CA ALA A 245 -10.51 13.79 22.87
C ALA A 245 -9.56 14.95 22.51
N ALA A 246 -9.06 15.67 23.51
CA ALA A 246 -8.00 16.66 23.31
C ALA A 246 -6.74 15.97 22.74
N GLY A 247 -6.12 16.58 21.72
CA GLY A 247 -5.00 15.97 21.00
C GLY A 247 -5.42 15.04 19.85
N GLU A 248 -6.70 15.04 19.45
CA GLU A 248 -7.19 14.07 18.47
C GLU A 248 -8.08 14.68 17.38
N LEU A 249 -8.17 13.96 16.26
CA LEU A 249 -9.19 14.16 15.25
C LEU A 249 -10.19 13.00 15.29
N GLY A 250 -11.47 13.29 15.07
CA GLY A 250 -12.48 12.25 15.06
C GLY A 250 -13.81 12.70 14.49
N VAL A 251 -14.86 11.91 14.73
CA VAL A 251 -16.21 12.21 14.23
C VAL A 251 -17.14 12.57 15.38
N ARG A 252 -17.82 13.71 15.26
CA ARG A 252 -18.91 14.11 16.15
C ARG A 252 -20.05 14.68 15.31
N ASP A 253 -21.28 14.26 15.59
CA ASP A 253 -22.49 14.72 14.88
C ASP A 253 -22.36 14.64 13.35
N ALA A 254 -21.83 13.52 12.84
CA ALA A 254 -21.56 13.27 11.43
C ALA A 254 -20.60 14.27 10.74
N HIS A 255 -19.74 14.95 11.52
CA HIS A 255 -18.69 15.82 11.02
C HIS A 255 -17.32 15.38 11.52
N LEU A 256 -16.28 15.58 10.71
CA LEU A 256 -14.90 15.49 11.18
C LEU A 256 -14.58 16.70 12.06
N VAL A 257 -13.93 16.47 13.19
CA VAL A 257 -13.58 17.50 14.18
C VAL A 257 -12.10 17.40 14.52
N ASP A 258 -11.43 18.55 14.60
CA ASP A 258 -10.05 18.73 15.04
C ASP A 258 -10.01 19.31 16.46
N ARG A 259 -9.61 18.47 17.41
CA ARG A 259 -9.28 18.82 18.80
C ARG A 259 -7.78 18.70 19.09
N ALA A 260 -6.95 18.53 18.05
CA ALA A 260 -5.51 18.37 18.18
C ALA A 260 -4.77 19.69 18.01
N PHE A 261 -5.20 20.50 17.04
CA PHE A 261 -4.58 21.80 16.71
C PHE A 261 -5.50 22.98 16.99
N SER A 262 -6.68 22.72 17.54
CA SER A 262 -7.70 23.68 17.95
C SER A 262 -8.54 23.07 19.08
N ASP A 263 -9.34 23.86 19.79
CA ASP A 263 -10.15 23.35 20.90
C ASP A 263 -11.30 22.44 20.44
N ASP A 264 -12.06 22.83 19.39
CA ASP A 264 -13.21 22.08 18.88
C ASP A 264 -13.56 22.52 17.43
N LEU A 265 -12.64 22.37 16.48
CA LEU A 265 -12.80 22.87 15.12
C LEU A 265 -13.51 21.84 14.22
N THR A 266 -14.70 22.16 13.74
CA THR A 266 -15.37 21.37 12.69
C THR A 266 -14.65 21.55 11.35
N LEU A 267 -14.32 20.43 10.69
CA LEU A 267 -13.62 20.42 9.40
C LEU A 267 -14.60 20.28 8.22
N LEU A 268 -15.35 19.17 8.17
CA LEU A 268 -16.29 18.86 7.09
C LEU A 268 -17.29 17.77 7.49
N PRO A 269 -18.46 17.67 6.83
CA PRO A 269 -19.36 16.54 6.99
C PRO A 269 -18.74 15.22 6.50
N VAL A 270 -19.02 14.11 7.20
CA VAL A 270 -18.61 12.76 6.77
C VAL A 270 -19.17 12.40 5.40
N ALA A 271 -20.39 12.85 5.09
CA ALA A 271 -21.04 12.60 3.81
C ALA A 271 -20.32 13.23 2.61
N SER A 272 -19.40 14.19 2.83
CA SER A 272 -18.58 14.79 1.78
C SER A 272 -17.39 13.93 1.36
N ILE A 273 -17.13 12.83 2.08
CA ILE A 273 -15.99 11.95 1.80
C ILE A 273 -16.35 10.99 0.67
N PRO A 274 -15.65 11.02 -0.47
CA PRO A 274 -16.00 10.21 -1.64
C PRO A 274 -15.61 8.74 -1.50
N VAL A 275 -14.74 8.40 -0.55
CA VAL A 275 -14.33 7.02 -0.25
C VAL A 275 -15.37 6.42 0.71
N PRO A 276 -16.09 5.36 0.31
CA PRO A 276 -17.17 4.82 1.11
C PRO A 276 -16.65 4.13 2.39
N GLY A 277 -17.48 4.19 3.42
CA GLY A 277 -17.30 3.44 4.66
C GLY A 277 -16.24 4.02 5.62
N PRO A 278 -15.99 3.31 6.74
CA PRO A 278 -15.16 3.81 7.83
C PRO A 278 -13.70 4.10 7.43
N VAL A 279 -13.16 3.35 6.47
CA VAL A 279 -11.78 3.57 6.02
C VAL A 279 -11.58 4.90 5.32
N GLY A 280 -12.56 5.38 4.55
CA GLY A 280 -12.49 6.71 3.94
C GLY A 280 -12.44 7.82 4.97
N VAL A 281 -13.20 7.65 6.06
CA VAL A 281 -13.21 8.57 7.21
C VAL A 281 -11.84 8.61 7.89
N LEU A 282 -11.28 7.44 8.20
CA LEU A 282 -9.96 7.32 8.83
C LEU A 282 -8.84 7.90 7.95
N ASP A 283 -8.87 7.61 6.64
CA ASP A 283 -7.90 8.15 5.68
C ASP A 283 -7.99 9.69 5.62
N ALA A 284 -9.21 10.25 5.59
CA ALA A 284 -9.44 11.69 5.59
C ALA A 284 -9.00 12.36 6.90
N LEU A 285 -9.27 11.74 8.05
CA LEU A 285 -8.82 12.23 9.36
C LEU A 285 -7.30 12.24 9.47
N ALA A 286 -6.62 11.19 9.02
CA ALA A 286 -5.15 11.13 9.03
C ALA A 286 -4.52 12.18 8.11
N ALA A 287 -5.07 12.34 6.90
CA ALA A 287 -4.64 13.38 5.95
C ALA A 287 -4.88 14.78 6.52
N ALA A 288 -6.05 15.01 7.14
CA ALA A 288 -6.37 16.27 7.79
C ALA A 288 -5.42 16.56 8.96
N ALA A 289 -5.09 15.58 9.80
CA ALA A 289 -4.14 15.76 10.91
C ALA A 289 -2.77 16.23 10.42
N LEU A 290 -2.24 15.61 9.35
CA LEU A 290 -0.99 16.03 8.72
C LEU A 290 -1.10 17.42 8.10
N ALA A 291 -2.19 17.74 7.38
CA ALA A 291 -2.41 19.06 6.78
C ALA A 291 -2.56 20.17 7.84
N ARG A 292 -3.29 19.91 8.93
CA ARG A 292 -3.46 20.82 10.07
C ARG A 292 -2.16 21.06 10.80
N SER A 293 -1.29 20.04 10.92
CA SER A 293 0.04 20.17 11.55
C SER A 293 0.95 21.20 10.88
N VAL A 294 0.72 21.48 9.60
CA VAL A 294 1.45 22.50 8.85
C VAL A 294 0.62 23.77 8.61
N GLY A 295 -0.57 23.88 9.19
CA GLY A 295 -1.40 25.10 9.14
C GLY A 295 -2.36 25.22 7.96
N VAL A 296 -2.69 24.14 7.24
CA VAL A 296 -3.74 24.18 6.18
C VAL A 296 -5.10 24.48 6.83
N PRO A 297 -5.85 25.52 6.39
CA PRO A 297 -7.12 25.90 7.01
C PRO A 297 -8.24 24.88 6.77
N ALA A 298 -9.22 24.81 7.68
CA ALA A 298 -10.35 23.88 7.60
C ALA A 298 -11.13 23.96 6.28
N GLY A 299 -11.36 25.18 5.77
CA GLY A 299 -12.04 25.38 4.47
C GLY A 299 -11.32 24.70 3.31
N ALA A 300 -9.99 24.83 3.24
CA ALA A 300 -9.20 24.16 2.20
C ALA A 300 -9.23 22.62 2.32
N ILE A 301 -9.28 22.11 3.56
CA ILE A 301 -9.44 20.67 3.80
C ILE A 301 -10.81 20.20 3.29
N ALA A 302 -11.88 20.93 3.60
CA ALA A 302 -13.24 20.62 3.13
C ALA A 302 -13.33 20.63 1.59
N ASP A 303 -12.78 21.66 0.94
CA ASP A 303 -12.77 21.79 -0.52
C ASP A 303 -11.98 20.65 -1.19
N ALA A 304 -10.81 20.33 -0.65
CA ALA A 304 -9.97 19.26 -1.16
C ALA A 304 -10.63 17.88 -1.06
N VAL A 305 -11.25 17.55 0.07
CA VAL A 305 -11.93 16.26 0.24
C VAL A 305 -13.18 16.16 -0.63
N THR A 306 -13.97 17.24 -0.71
CA THR A 306 -15.21 17.25 -1.52
C THR A 306 -14.93 17.07 -3.01
N SER A 307 -13.81 17.60 -3.49
CA SER A 307 -13.38 17.47 -4.89
C SER A 307 -12.49 16.25 -5.17
N PHE A 308 -12.14 15.49 -4.12
CA PHE A 308 -11.22 14.36 -4.23
C PHE A 308 -11.81 13.26 -5.12
N ARG A 309 -10.96 12.69 -5.97
CA ARG A 309 -11.31 11.54 -6.81
C ARG A 309 -10.50 10.35 -6.36
N VAL A 310 -11.21 9.30 -5.99
CA VAL A 310 -10.58 8.03 -5.62
C VAL A 310 -9.86 7.45 -6.84
N GLY A 311 -8.66 6.93 -6.63
CA GLY A 311 -7.90 6.27 -7.68
C GLY A 311 -8.62 5.00 -8.18
N ARG A 312 -8.33 4.60 -9.42
CA ARG A 312 -8.92 3.38 -10.00
C ARG A 312 -8.63 2.14 -9.15
N HIS A 313 -9.55 1.19 -9.18
CA HIS A 313 -9.48 -0.10 -8.46
C HIS A 313 -9.46 0.04 -6.93
N ARG A 314 -9.98 1.14 -6.38
CA ARG A 314 -10.10 1.41 -4.94
C ARG A 314 -11.54 1.76 -4.59
N ALA A 315 -12.32 0.75 -4.22
CA ALA A 315 -13.77 0.88 -4.03
C ALA A 315 -14.48 1.62 -5.19
N GLU A 316 -14.04 1.38 -6.42
CA GLU A 316 -14.53 2.06 -7.62
C GLU A 316 -15.88 1.47 -8.04
N VAL A 317 -16.93 2.29 -8.06
CA VAL A 317 -18.22 1.87 -8.61
C VAL A 317 -18.11 1.79 -10.13
N VAL A 318 -18.06 0.57 -10.66
CA VAL A 318 -17.94 0.29 -12.09
C VAL A 318 -19.27 0.47 -12.81
N ALA A 319 -20.35 0.01 -12.19
CA ALA A 319 -21.70 0.05 -12.75
C ALA A 319 -22.77 -0.07 -11.66
N VAL A 320 -23.96 0.42 -11.98
CA VAL A 320 -25.19 0.11 -11.24
C VAL A 320 -26.21 -0.40 -12.26
N ALA A 321 -26.67 -1.63 -12.12
CA ALA A 321 -27.62 -2.26 -13.03
C ALA A 321 -28.57 -3.18 -12.26
N ASP A 322 -29.85 -3.19 -12.62
CA ASP A 322 -30.90 -3.98 -11.95
C ASP A 322 -30.95 -3.83 -10.42
N GLY A 323 -30.63 -2.63 -9.92
CA GLY A 323 -30.55 -2.34 -8.49
C GLY A 323 -29.32 -2.92 -7.78
N ILE A 324 -28.36 -3.50 -8.50
CA ILE A 324 -27.10 -4.03 -7.95
C ILE A 324 -25.97 -3.05 -8.24
N THR A 325 -25.12 -2.84 -7.23
CA THR A 325 -23.91 -2.02 -7.36
C THR A 325 -22.70 -2.93 -7.59
N TYR A 326 -21.89 -2.65 -8.61
CA TYR A 326 -20.67 -3.39 -8.91
C TYR A 326 -19.46 -2.56 -8.53
N VAL A 327 -18.63 -3.08 -7.65
CA VAL A 327 -17.51 -2.34 -7.05
C VAL A 327 -16.20 -3.07 -7.29
N ASP A 328 -15.26 -2.38 -7.92
CA ASP A 328 -13.87 -2.80 -8.09
C ASP A 328 -13.01 -2.26 -6.95
N ASP A 329 -12.58 -3.15 -6.07
CA ASP A 329 -11.55 -2.89 -5.07
C ASP A 329 -10.40 -3.89 -5.19
N SER A 330 -9.94 -4.14 -6.42
CA SER A 330 -8.86 -5.10 -6.72
C SER A 330 -7.54 -4.78 -5.99
N LYS A 331 -7.37 -3.54 -5.48
CA LYS A 331 -6.26 -3.16 -4.58
C LYS A 331 -6.34 -3.76 -3.17
N ALA A 332 -7.46 -4.35 -2.76
CA ALA A 332 -7.59 -5.07 -1.48
C ALA A 332 -6.86 -6.43 -1.51
N THR A 333 -5.53 -6.40 -1.54
CA THR A 333 -4.66 -7.57 -1.75
C THR A 333 -4.25 -8.30 -0.46
N ASN A 334 -4.83 -7.94 0.69
CA ASN A 334 -4.64 -8.62 1.98
C ASN A 334 -5.98 -8.76 2.71
N PRO A 335 -6.12 -9.70 3.67
CA PRO A 335 -7.39 -9.96 4.36
C PRO A 335 -7.97 -8.74 5.08
N HIS A 336 -7.11 -7.92 5.70
CA HIS A 336 -7.53 -6.71 6.40
C HIS A 336 -8.16 -5.67 5.45
N ALA A 337 -7.61 -5.49 4.25
CA ALA A 337 -8.16 -4.59 3.24
C ALA A 337 -9.51 -5.12 2.71
N ALA A 338 -9.62 -6.43 2.49
CA ALA A 338 -10.87 -7.04 2.06
C ALA A 338 -11.99 -6.85 3.09
N ARG A 339 -11.70 -7.07 4.39
CA ARG A 339 -12.67 -6.78 5.47
C ARG A 339 -13.13 -5.34 5.42
N ALA A 340 -12.20 -4.39 5.36
CA ALA A 340 -12.52 -2.97 5.29
C ALA A 340 -13.48 -2.65 4.14
N SER A 341 -13.23 -3.23 2.96
CA SER A 341 -14.05 -3.06 1.77
C SER A 341 -15.45 -3.65 1.95
N VAL A 342 -15.55 -4.90 2.45
CA VAL A 342 -16.84 -5.57 2.68
C VAL A 342 -17.69 -4.82 3.70
N LEU A 343 -17.07 -4.33 4.78
CA LEU A 343 -17.78 -3.59 5.83
C LEU A 343 -18.29 -2.21 5.39
N ALA A 344 -17.84 -1.68 4.25
CA ALA A 344 -18.33 -0.43 3.69
C ALA A 344 -19.74 -0.56 3.08
N TYR A 345 -20.24 -1.77 2.87
CA TYR A 345 -21.52 -2.05 2.25
C TYR A 345 -22.43 -2.89 3.16
N PRO A 346 -23.76 -2.69 3.11
CA PRO A 346 -24.68 -3.39 3.99
C PRO A 346 -24.83 -4.88 3.65
N ARG A 347 -24.77 -5.23 2.35
CA ARG A 347 -25.00 -6.58 1.80
C ARG A 347 -24.08 -6.81 0.60
N VAL A 348 -23.32 -7.90 0.61
CA VAL A 348 -22.20 -8.13 -0.32
C VAL A 348 -22.21 -9.55 -0.88
N VAL A 349 -22.15 -9.65 -2.21
CA VAL A 349 -21.63 -10.85 -2.90
C VAL A 349 -20.14 -10.64 -3.13
N TRP A 350 -19.33 -11.38 -2.40
CA TRP A 350 -17.88 -11.16 -2.30
C TRP A 350 -17.11 -11.98 -3.32
N ILE A 351 -16.34 -11.34 -4.20
CA ILE A 351 -15.39 -12.00 -5.09
C ILE A 351 -14.01 -11.98 -4.43
N ALA A 352 -13.51 -13.17 -4.07
CA ALA A 352 -12.38 -13.36 -3.16
C ALA A 352 -11.36 -14.38 -3.67
N GLY A 353 -10.09 -14.22 -3.27
CA GLY A 353 -9.01 -15.17 -3.50
C GLY A 353 -7.82 -14.60 -4.27
N GLY A 354 -6.96 -15.49 -4.76
CA GLY A 354 -5.62 -15.16 -5.27
C GLY A 354 -4.52 -15.77 -4.39
N LEU A 355 -3.44 -15.01 -4.20
CA LEU A 355 -2.28 -15.38 -3.38
C LEU A 355 -2.31 -14.72 -1.99
N LEU A 356 -2.56 -15.50 -0.94
CA LEU A 356 -2.68 -15.02 0.44
C LEU A 356 -1.34 -14.86 1.16
N LYS A 357 -0.26 -15.44 0.63
CA LYS A 357 1.10 -15.35 1.18
C LYS A 357 1.21 -15.78 2.65
N GLY A 358 0.41 -16.78 3.04
CA GLY A 358 0.37 -17.32 4.40
C GLY A 358 -0.53 -16.56 5.39
N ALA A 359 -1.18 -15.46 4.96
CA ALA A 359 -2.10 -14.73 5.83
C ALA A 359 -3.37 -15.55 6.13
N SER A 360 -3.83 -15.50 7.38
CA SER A 360 -5.08 -16.12 7.82
C SER A 360 -6.28 -15.21 7.56
N LEU A 361 -7.41 -15.78 7.14
CA LEU A 361 -8.68 -15.04 6.93
C LEU A 361 -9.70 -15.23 8.04
N HIS A 362 -9.46 -16.10 9.03
CA HIS A 362 -10.50 -16.50 9.98
C HIS A 362 -11.11 -15.31 10.75
N ALA A 363 -10.29 -14.45 11.34
CA ALA A 363 -10.78 -13.29 12.10
C ALA A 363 -11.51 -12.29 11.19
N GLU A 364 -11.01 -12.10 9.97
CA GLU A 364 -11.56 -11.16 9.00
C GLU A 364 -12.93 -11.62 8.48
N VAL A 365 -13.06 -12.90 8.13
CA VAL A 365 -14.33 -13.49 7.69
C VAL A 365 -15.35 -13.45 8.82
N ALA A 366 -14.97 -13.77 10.06
CA ALA A 366 -15.86 -13.67 11.21
C ALA A 366 -16.39 -12.24 11.40
N ALA A 367 -15.54 -11.22 11.22
CA ALA A 367 -15.92 -9.82 11.36
C ALA A 367 -16.86 -9.34 10.24
N MET A 368 -16.73 -9.88 9.02
CA MET A 368 -17.55 -9.45 7.88
C MET A 368 -18.74 -10.37 7.56
N ALA A 369 -18.88 -11.51 8.23
CA ALA A 369 -19.89 -12.55 7.96
C ALA A 369 -21.31 -11.99 7.84
N SER A 370 -21.69 -11.06 8.74
CA SER A 370 -23.02 -10.42 8.75
C SER A 370 -23.35 -9.59 7.51
N ARG A 371 -22.36 -9.26 6.68
CA ARG A 371 -22.54 -8.52 5.41
C ARG A 371 -22.64 -9.44 4.20
N LEU A 372 -22.19 -10.69 4.31
CA LEU A 372 -22.06 -11.58 3.18
C LEU A 372 -23.40 -12.25 2.84
N VAL A 373 -23.78 -12.18 1.56
CA VAL A 373 -24.98 -12.85 1.02
C VAL A 373 -24.61 -13.89 -0.05
N GLY A 374 -23.33 -13.94 -0.43
CA GLY A 374 -22.74 -14.92 -1.32
C GLY A 374 -21.24 -14.70 -1.44
N ALA A 375 -20.50 -15.73 -1.84
CA ALA A 375 -19.08 -15.62 -2.16
C ALA A 375 -18.73 -16.36 -3.46
N VAL A 376 -17.86 -15.76 -4.26
CA VAL A 376 -17.28 -16.36 -5.46
C VAL A 376 -15.77 -16.37 -5.30
N LEU A 377 -15.18 -17.57 -5.28
CA LEU A 377 -13.78 -17.78 -4.96
C LEU A 377 -12.97 -18.02 -6.24
N ILE A 378 -11.86 -17.30 -6.37
CA ILE A 378 -10.93 -17.36 -7.50
C ILE A 378 -9.50 -17.60 -7.00
N GLY A 379 -8.59 -17.96 -7.91
CA GLY A 379 -7.16 -18.04 -7.61
C GLY A 379 -6.70 -19.28 -6.86
N ARG A 380 -5.39 -19.30 -6.62
CA ARG A 380 -4.65 -20.46 -6.10
C ARG A 380 -5.06 -20.81 -4.68
N ASP A 381 -5.16 -19.83 -3.79
CA ASP A 381 -5.38 -20.06 -2.36
C ASP A 381 -6.89 -20.01 -1.98
N ARG A 382 -7.79 -20.20 -2.96
CA ARG A 382 -9.26 -20.19 -2.78
C ARG A 382 -9.76 -21.16 -1.71
N ALA A 383 -9.10 -22.30 -1.54
CA ALA A 383 -9.48 -23.31 -0.55
C ALA A 383 -9.40 -22.77 0.89
N ALA A 384 -8.39 -21.94 1.19
CA ALA A 384 -8.26 -21.32 2.51
C ALA A 384 -9.39 -20.30 2.78
N VAL A 385 -9.84 -19.59 1.73
CA VAL A 385 -11.00 -18.69 1.84
C VAL A 385 -12.29 -19.49 2.06
N ALA A 386 -12.45 -20.62 1.34
CA ALA A 386 -13.59 -21.51 1.50
C ALA A 386 -13.66 -22.10 2.92
N GLU A 387 -12.52 -22.53 3.48
CA GLU A 387 -12.43 -23.02 4.86
C GLU A 387 -12.84 -21.95 5.88
N ALA A 388 -12.33 -20.72 5.71
CA ALA A 388 -12.69 -19.61 6.59
C ALA A 388 -14.19 -19.27 6.53
N LEU A 389 -14.78 -19.26 5.33
CA LEU A 389 -16.23 -19.08 5.11
C LEU A 389 -17.05 -20.20 5.74
N SER A 390 -16.68 -21.47 5.50
CA SER A 390 -17.39 -22.61 6.09
C SER A 390 -17.39 -22.60 7.61
N ARG A 391 -16.35 -22.06 8.23
CA ARG A 391 -16.23 -22.00 9.69
C ARG A 391 -17.00 -20.83 10.31
N HIS A 392 -16.96 -19.66 9.67
CA HIS A 392 -17.42 -18.41 10.29
C HIS A 392 -18.67 -17.80 9.64
N ALA A 393 -19.06 -18.30 8.46
CA ALA A 393 -20.22 -17.88 7.70
C ALA A 393 -20.85 -19.08 6.94
N PRO A 394 -21.22 -20.17 7.62
CA PRO A 394 -21.64 -21.44 6.98
C PRO A 394 -22.89 -21.32 6.10
N ASP A 395 -23.74 -20.33 6.36
CA ASP A 395 -24.98 -20.09 5.61
C ASP A 395 -24.75 -19.28 4.32
N VAL A 396 -23.54 -18.76 4.10
CA VAL A 396 -23.20 -17.97 2.91
C VAL A 396 -22.99 -18.93 1.73
N PRO A 397 -23.77 -18.84 0.63
CA PRO A 397 -23.55 -19.67 -0.54
C PRO A 397 -22.17 -19.38 -1.17
N VAL A 398 -21.44 -20.43 -1.56
CA VAL A 398 -20.08 -20.31 -2.12
C VAL A 398 -19.97 -20.99 -3.49
N VAL A 399 -19.47 -20.25 -4.49
CA VAL A 399 -19.10 -20.77 -5.81
C VAL A 399 -17.57 -20.70 -5.95
N GLN A 400 -16.94 -21.77 -6.44
CA GLN A 400 -15.51 -21.76 -6.78
C GLN A 400 -15.33 -21.75 -8.29
N VAL A 401 -14.50 -20.84 -8.79
CA VAL A 401 -14.11 -20.78 -10.21
C VAL A 401 -12.70 -21.34 -10.34
N VAL A 402 -12.55 -22.38 -11.16
CA VAL A 402 -11.31 -23.15 -11.32
C VAL A 402 -10.83 -23.04 -12.76
N ALA A 403 -9.59 -22.59 -12.97
CA ALA A 403 -8.95 -22.68 -14.27
C ALA A 403 -8.35 -24.08 -14.45
N GLY A 404 -8.35 -24.64 -15.66
CA GLY A 404 -7.93 -26.02 -15.93
C GLY A 404 -6.53 -26.42 -15.40
N GLU A 405 -5.61 -25.47 -15.23
CA GLU A 405 -4.27 -25.68 -14.65
C GLU A 405 -4.29 -25.85 -13.11
N ASP A 406 -5.36 -25.48 -12.43
CA ASP A 406 -5.54 -25.53 -10.96
C ASP A 406 -6.15 -26.86 -10.45
N THR A 407 -6.26 -27.88 -11.32
CA THR A 407 -6.91 -29.17 -11.05
C THR A 407 -6.05 -30.17 -10.25
N GLY A 408 -4.79 -29.84 -9.97
CA GLY A 408 -3.77 -30.78 -9.49
C GLY A 408 -3.68 -31.04 -7.98
N MET A 409 -4.53 -30.45 -7.12
CA MET A 409 -4.44 -30.69 -5.68
C MET A 409 -5.83 -30.92 -5.07
N PRO A 410 -6.20 -32.16 -4.73
CA PRO A 410 -7.45 -32.43 -4.04
C PRO A 410 -7.37 -31.77 -2.66
N ALA A 411 -8.32 -30.88 -2.35
CA ALA A 411 -8.54 -30.46 -0.97
C ALA A 411 -8.94 -31.70 -0.16
N THR A 412 -8.14 -32.06 0.84
CA THR A 412 -8.44 -33.12 1.83
C THR A 412 -9.50 -32.70 2.84
N VAL A 413 -10.24 -31.62 2.59
CA VAL A 413 -11.26 -31.08 3.48
C VAL A 413 -12.57 -31.02 2.70
N GLU A 414 -13.53 -31.86 3.10
CA GLU A 414 -14.92 -31.81 2.63
C GLU A 414 -15.57 -30.50 3.12
N VAL A 415 -15.35 -29.42 2.37
CA VAL A 415 -16.10 -28.18 2.53
C VAL A 415 -17.42 -28.36 1.76
N PRO A 416 -18.59 -27.91 2.25
CA PRO A 416 -19.83 -27.95 1.49
C PRO A 416 -19.72 -26.97 0.30
N VAL A 417 -19.22 -27.44 -0.84
CA VAL A 417 -19.08 -26.63 -2.05
C VAL A 417 -20.42 -26.62 -2.79
N ALA A 418 -21.01 -25.44 -3.01
CA ALA A 418 -22.31 -25.34 -3.69
C ALA A 418 -22.19 -25.51 -5.22
N CYS A 419 -21.06 -25.12 -5.83
CA CYS A 419 -20.79 -25.32 -7.27
C CYS A 419 -19.31 -25.06 -7.61
N VAL A 420 -18.71 -25.90 -8.47
CA VAL A 420 -17.40 -25.66 -9.10
C VAL A 420 -17.62 -25.33 -10.58
N LEU A 421 -17.04 -24.23 -11.05
CA LEU A 421 -17.08 -23.82 -12.46
C LEU A 421 -15.69 -24.01 -13.08
N ASP A 422 -15.58 -24.98 -13.98
CA ASP A 422 -14.36 -25.22 -14.76
C ASP A 422 -14.28 -24.26 -15.94
N VAL A 423 -13.20 -23.48 -16.00
CA VAL A 423 -12.91 -22.54 -17.07
C VAL A 423 -11.82 -23.14 -17.96
N ALA A 424 -12.22 -23.59 -19.15
CA ALA A 424 -11.30 -24.00 -20.20
C ALA A 424 -10.82 -22.77 -21.00
N LYS A 425 -9.53 -22.76 -21.37
CA LYS A 425 -8.97 -21.73 -22.24
C LYS A 425 -9.53 -21.90 -23.65
N ASP A 426 -10.17 -20.87 -24.20
CA ASP A 426 -10.55 -20.87 -25.61
C ASP A 426 -9.38 -20.31 -26.44
N ASP A 427 -8.50 -21.20 -26.90
CA ASP A 427 -7.32 -20.85 -27.70
C ASP A 427 -7.68 -20.14 -29.03
N LYS A 428 -8.96 -20.09 -29.43
CA LYS A 428 -9.42 -19.41 -30.65
C LYS A 428 -9.75 -17.93 -30.45
N ALA A 429 -9.89 -17.45 -29.22
CA ALA A 429 -10.33 -16.07 -28.91
C ALA A 429 -9.22 -15.12 -28.42
N GLY A 430 -8.00 -15.61 -28.16
CA GLY A 430 -6.94 -14.79 -27.58
C GLY A 430 -7.24 -14.28 -26.16
N GLU A 431 -8.22 -14.88 -25.49
CA GLU A 431 -8.63 -14.54 -24.13
C GLU A 431 -7.62 -15.06 -23.10
N THR A 432 -7.25 -14.23 -22.13
CA THR A 432 -6.34 -14.63 -21.05
C THR A 432 -7.08 -15.49 -20.02
N VAL A 433 -6.35 -16.35 -19.30
CA VAL A 433 -6.93 -17.17 -18.20
C VAL A 433 -7.62 -16.27 -17.17
N GLY A 434 -7.00 -15.16 -16.78
CA GLY A 434 -7.58 -14.19 -15.85
C GLY A 434 -8.89 -13.57 -16.35
N ALA A 435 -8.99 -13.23 -17.65
CA ALA A 435 -10.22 -12.70 -18.22
C ALA A 435 -11.35 -13.73 -18.18
N ALA A 436 -11.09 -14.97 -18.59
CA ALA A 436 -12.09 -16.04 -18.57
C ALA A 436 -12.57 -16.38 -17.15
N VAL A 437 -11.64 -16.45 -16.18
CA VAL A 437 -11.95 -16.64 -14.76
C VAL A 437 -12.83 -15.51 -14.23
N MET A 438 -12.50 -14.26 -14.55
CA MET A 438 -13.26 -13.12 -14.06
C MET A 438 -14.65 -13.03 -14.71
N THR A 439 -14.79 -13.36 -15.99
CA THR A 439 -16.08 -13.48 -16.66
C THR A 439 -16.99 -14.50 -15.96
N ALA A 440 -16.46 -15.70 -15.67
CA ALA A 440 -17.19 -16.71 -14.92
C ALA A 440 -17.55 -16.25 -13.50
N ALA A 441 -16.62 -15.58 -12.82
CA ALA A 441 -16.83 -15.09 -11.45
C ALA A 441 -17.93 -14.02 -11.37
N VAL A 442 -17.91 -13.02 -12.26
CA VAL A 442 -18.94 -11.98 -12.32
C VAL A 442 -20.30 -12.56 -12.69
N ALA A 443 -20.35 -13.51 -13.64
CA ALA A 443 -21.60 -14.19 -13.99
C ALA A 443 -22.18 -14.99 -12.81
N ALA A 444 -21.34 -15.68 -12.03
CA ALA A 444 -21.75 -16.37 -10.82
C ALA A 444 -22.25 -15.38 -9.75
N ALA A 445 -21.50 -14.32 -9.49
CA ALA A 445 -21.87 -13.30 -8.52
C ALA A 445 -23.21 -12.63 -8.87
N ARG A 446 -23.44 -12.34 -10.15
CA ARG A 446 -24.70 -11.78 -10.63
C ARG A 446 -25.91 -12.68 -10.37
N ARG A 447 -25.75 -14.00 -10.52
CA ARG A 447 -26.83 -14.96 -10.23
C ARG A 447 -27.21 -15.02 -8.74
N MET A 448 -26.26 -14.67 -7.86
CA MET A 448 -26.46 -14.66 -6.41
C MET A 448 -27.05 -13.34 -5.91
N ALA A 449 -26.73 -12.23 -6.58
CA ALA A 449 -27.10 -10.88 -6.15
C ALA A 449 -28.58 -10.55 -6.44
N GLN A 450 -29.19 -9.82 -5.50
CA GLN A 450 -30.53 -9.25 -5.60
C GLN A 450 -30.47 -7.70 -5.65
N PRO A 451 -31.54 -7.02 -6.09
CA PRO A 451 -31.61 -5.56 -6.00
C PRO A 451 -31.34 -5.08 -4.57
N GLY A 452 -30.42 -4.13 -4.41
CA GLY A 452 -29.92 -3.63 -3.13
C GLY A 452 -28.60 -4.26 -2.65
N ASP A 453 -28.13 -5.34 -3.29
CA ASP A 453 -26.84 -5.96 -2.98
C ASP A 453 -25.68 -5.27 -3.73
N THR A 454 -24.46 -5.44 -3.19
CA THR A 454 -23.21 -5.05 -3.85
C THR A 454 -22.45 -6.30 -4.32
N VAL A 455 -22.09 -6.37 -5.60
CA VAL A 455 -21.09 -7.32 -6.11
C VAL A 455 -19.72 -6.67 -5.97
N LEU A 456 -18.90 -7.18 -5.06
CA LEU A 456 -17.64 -6.55 -4.64
C LEU A 456 -16.44 -7.42 -4.97
N LEU A 457 -15.55 -6.93 -5.83
CA LEU A 457 -14.21 -7.48 -5.98
C LEU A 457 -13.29 -6.92 -4.90
N ALA A 458 -13.08 -7.68 -3.83
CA ALA A 458 -12.16 -7.33 -2.74
C ALA A 458 -11.32 -8.58 -2.36
N PRO A 459 -10.30 -8.92 -3.16
CA PRO A 459 -9.81 -10.29 -3.28
C PRO A 459 -9.11 -10.87 -2.05
N ALA A 460 -8.69 -10.06 -1.07
CA ALA A 460 -7.90 -10.49 0.09
C ALA A 460 -6.50 -11.07 -0.23
N GLY A 461 -6.18 -11.32 -1.51
CA GLY A 461 -4.90 -11.84 -1.98
C GLY A 461 -4.31 -11.07 -3.17
N ALA A 462 -3.00 -11.24 -3.36
CA ALA A 462 -2.30 -10.73 -4.54
C ALA A 462 -2.77 -11.47 -5.81
N SER A 463 -2.59 -10.84 -6.97
CA SER A 463 -3.21 -11.27 -8.24
C SER A 463 -2.30 -12.10 -9.15
N PHE A 464 -1.02 -12.27 -8.80
CA PHE A 464 0.03 -12.76 -9.71
C PHE A 464 -0.10 -14.25 -10.08
N ASP A 465 -1.05 -14.97 -9.50
CA ASP A 465 -1.40 -16.34 -9.87
C ASP A 465 -2.22 -16.42 -11.16
N GLN A 466 -3.09 -15.44 -11.42
CA GLN A 466 -4.03 -15.46 -12.54
C GLN A 466 -3.97 -14.22 -13.44
N PHE A 467 -3.32 -13.15 -12.98
CA PHE A 467 -3.30 -11.84 -13.62
C PHE A 467 -1.89 -11.24 -13.63
N THR A 468 -1.63 -10.32 -14.54
CA THR A 468 -0.34 -9.61 -14.60
C THR A 468 -0.15 -8.60 -13.47
N GLY A 469 -1.25 -8.19 -12.83
CA GLY A 469 -1.27 -7.30 -11.67
C GLY A 469 -2.68 -6.98 -11.21
N TYR A 470 -2.81 -6.25 -10.10
CA TYR A 470 -4.13 -5.91 -9.57
C TYR A 470 -4.95 -5.04 -10.54
N ALA A 471 -4.30 -4.20 -11.35
CA ALA A 471 -4.95 -3.34 -12.33
C ALA A 471 -5.57 -4.18 -13.46
N ASP A 472 -4.85 -5.18 -13.97
CA ASP A 472 -5.33 -6.15 -14.94
C ASP A 472 -6.55 -6.93 -14.39
N ARG A 473 -6.49 -7.36 -13.13
CA ARG A 473 -7.63 -8.01 -12.44
C ARG A 473 -8.87 -7.08 -12.33
N GLY A 474 -8.66 -5.81 -12.02
CA GLY A 474 -9.74 -4.82 -11.93
C GLY A 474 -10.36 -4.49 -13.29
N GLU A 475 -9.54 -4.32 -14.33
CA GLU A 475 -10.01 -4.10 -15.71
C GLU A 475 -10.77 -5.33 -16.25
N ALA A 476 -10.31 -6.54 -15.92
CA ALA A 476 -11.03 -7.78 -16.24
C ALA A 476 -12.41 -7.80 -15.56
N PHE A 477 -12.50 -7.38 -14.30
CA PHE A 477 -13.78 -7.26 -13.58
C PHE A 477 -14.68 -6.23 -14.22
N ALA A 478 -14.17 -5.03 -14.50
CA ALA A 478 -14.96 -3.99 -15.13
C ALA A 478 -15.49 -4.40 -16.52
N THR A 479 -14.68 -5.13 -17.28
CA THR A 479 -15.06 -5.67 -18.59
C THR A 479 -16.12 -6.75 -18.47
N ALA A 480 -15.96 -7.69 -17.54
CA ALA A 480 -16.94 -8.74 -17.27
C ALA A 480 -18.28 -8.16 -16.79
N VAL A 481 -18.26 -7.14 -15.92
CA VAL A 481 -19.48 -6.43 -15.48
C VAL A 481 -20.19 -5.81 -16.67
N ARG A 482 -19.46 -5.07 -17.53
CA ARG A 482 -20.02 -4.46 -18.75
C ARG A 482 -20.63 -5.48 -19.71
N ALA A 483 -20.12 -6.72 -19.74
CA ALA A 483 -20.66 -7.78 -20.59
C ALA A 483 -21.97 -8.36 -20.03
N VAL A 484 -22.10 -8.47 -18.70
CA VAL A 484 -23.26 -9.09 -18.03
C VAL A 484 -24.46 -8.13 -17.87
N ILE A 485 -24.22 -6.81 -17.87
CA ILE A 485 -25.28 -5.80 -17.77
C ILE A 485 -25.88 -5.36 -19.13
N ARG A 486 -25.40 -5.93 -20.24
CA ARG A 486 -25.83 -5.59 -21.60
C ARG A 486 -27.12 -6.28 -22.02
#